data_AF-A0A6V7RNP7-F1
#
_entry.id   AF-A0A6V7RNP7-F1
#
_cell.length_a   1.000
_cell.length_b   1.000
_cell.length_c   1.000
_cell.angle_alpha   90.00
_cell.angle_beta   90.00
_cell.angle_gamma   90.00
#
_symmetry.space_group_name_H-M   'P 1'
#
loop_
_entity.id
_entity.type
_entity.pdbx_description
1 polymer ?
#
loop_
_entity_poly.entity_id
_entity_poly.type
_entity_poly.pdbx_seq_one_letter_code
_entity_poly.pdbx_strand_id
1 'polypeptide(L)' 'MGYNAKNYTEQGGEKTVIGGELVIEEGAKVTGLPSSSNEKMANQSDSTAETIEDLVADFNALLSKLKTSGYMSEE' A
#
# COMPACT_ATOMS: atom_id res chain seq x y z
N MET A 1 -19.72 -21.62 25.39
CA MET A 1 -19.14 -22.17 24.15
C MET A 1 -18.68 -21.01 23.28
N GLY A 2 -17.39 -20.68 23.28
CA GLY A 2 -16.86 -19.59 22.46
C GLY A 2 -16.69 -20.08 21.02
N TYR A 3 -17.44 -19.51 20.09
CA TYR A 3 -17.26 -19.80 18.67
C TYR A 3 -15.97 -19.11 18.21
N ASN A 4 -14.92 -19.88 17.90
CA ASN A 4 -13.70 -19.38 17.27
C ASN A 4 -13.95 -19.22 15.77
N ALA A 5 -14.84 -18.30 15.40
CA ALA A 5 -14.91 -17.86 14.01
C ALA A 5 -13.63 -17.07 13.73
N LYS A 6 -12.67 -17.69 13.02
CA LYS A 6 -11.43 -17.01 12.61
C LYS A 6 -11.74 -15.74 11.82
N ASN A 7 -12.84 -15.74 11.08
CA ASN A 7 -13.30 -14.60 10.29
C ASN A 7 -14.65 -14.14 10.83
N TYR A 8 -14.78 -12.84 11.12
CA TYR A 8 -16.02 -12.26 11.66
C TYR A 8 -16.19 -10.80 11.26
N THR A 9 -17.44 -10.34 11.22
CA THR A 9 -17.80 -8.93 11.03
C THR A 9 -18.25 -8.35 12.35
N GLU A 10 -17.74 -7.19 12.72
CA GLU A 10 -18.14 -6.48 13.93
C GLU A 10 -19.59 -5.98 13.81
N GLN A 11 -20.30 -5.87 14.93
CA GLN A 11 -21.67 -5.37 14.95
C GLN A 11 -21.71 -3.95 14.36
N GLY A 12 -22.56 -3.74 13.35
CA GLY A 12 -22.60 -2.50 12.58
C GLY A 12 -21.94 -2.57 11.20
N GLY A 13 -21.20 -3.64 10.88
CA GLY A 13 -20.76 -3.93 9.51
C GLY A 13 -19.56 -3.11 9.01
N GLU A 14 -19.02 -2.20 9.82
CA GLU A 14 -17.91 -1.30 9.43
C GLU A 14 -16.58 -2.04 9.23
N LYS A 15 -16.39 -3.17 9.95
CA LYS A 15 -15.13 -3.90 9.95
C LYS A 15 -15.36 -5.39 9.84
N THR A 16 -14.65 -6.01 8.90
CA THR A 16 -14.53 -7.46 8.78
C THR A 16 -13.10 -7.87 9.07
N VAL A 17 -12.93 -8.79 10.01
CA VAL A 17 -11.65 -9.37 10.40
C VAL A 17 -11.50 -10.73 9.73
N ILE A 18 -10.38 -10.94 9.05
CA ILE A 18 -10.01 -12.22 8.46
C ILE A 18 -8.81 -12.78 9.25
N GLY A 19 -9.05 -13.77 10.11
CA GLY A 19 -8.02 -14.50 10.86
C GLY A 19 -7.62 -15.84 10.23
N GLY A 20 -8.24 -16.20 9.11
CA GLY A 20 -7.85 -17.32 8.24
C GLY A 20 -7.26 -16.84 6.91
N GLU A 21 -7.39 -17.66 5.87
CA GLU A 21 -6.99 -17.30 4.50
C GLU A 21 -8.18 -16.68 3.74
N LEU A 22 -7.92 -15.64 2.95
CA LEU A 22 -8.85 -15.06 2.00
C LEU A 22 -8.33 -15.35 0.58
N VAL A 23 -9.03 -16.22 -0.15
CA VAL A 23 -8.73 -16.55 -1.55
C VAL A 23 -9.60 -15.70 -2.47
N ILE A 24 -8.97 -15.00 -3.42
CA ILE A 24 -9.64 -14.23 -4.47
C ILE A 24 -9.42 -14.98 -5.79
N GLU A 25 -10.49 -15.54 -6.34
CA GLU A 25 -10.46 -16.41 -7.53
C GLU A 25 -10.13 -15.66 -8.83
N GLU A 26 -9.79 -16.42 -9.88
CA GLU A 26 -9.52 -15.87 -11.21
C GLU A 26 -10.72 -15.07 -11.76
N GLY A 27 -10.46 -13.84 -12.21
CA GLY A 27 -11.49 -12.92 -12.73
C GLY A 27 -12.20 -12.06 -11.68
N ALA A 28 -11.95 -12.26 -10.39
CA ALA A 28 -12.47 -11.39 -9.34
C ALA A 28 -11.75 -10.03 -9.31
N LYS A 29 -12.49 -8.97 -8.94
CA LYS A 29 -11.96 -7.60 -8.84
C LYS A 29 -12.12 -7.08 -7.41
N VAL A 30 -11.03 -6.64 -6.81
CA VAL A 30 -11.05 -5.94 -5.51
C VAL A 30 -10.88 -4.44 -5.76
N THR A 31 -11.77 -3.62 -5.20
CA THR A 31 -11.76 -2.16 -5.35
C THR A 31 -11.64 -1.46 -3.99
N GLY A 32 -10.99 -0.30 -3.94
CA GLY A 32 -10.93 0.50 -2.71
C GLY A 32 -9.92 0.03 -1.67
N LEU A 33 -9.09 -0.98 -1.98
CA LEU A 33 -7.86 -1.20 -1.22
C LEU A 33 -6.89 -0.05 -1.50
N PRO A 34 -6.27 0.56 -0.47
CA PRO A 34 -5.15 1.47 -0.70
C PRO A 34 -4.09 0.68 -1.46
N SER A 35 -3.59 1.25 -2.55
CA SER A 35 -2.76 0.62 -3.57
C SER A 35 -1.55 -0.11 -2.99
N SER A 36 -1.73 -1.34 -2.53
CA SER A 36 -0.63 -2.26 -2.26
C SER A 36 -0.38 -3.03 -3.54
N SER A 37 0.56 -2.50 -4.33
CA SER A 37 1.48 -3.32 -5.12
C SER A 37 0.86 -4.20 -6.22
N ASN A 38 0.38 -3.59 -7.31
CA ASN A 38 0.47 -4.25 -8.62
C ASN A 38 0.40 -3.32 -9.84
N GLU A 39 0.10 -2.03 -9.66
CA GLU A 39 0.40 -1.04 -10.70
C GLU A 39 1.84 -0.59 -10.54
N LYS A 40 2.61 -0.56 -11.65
CA LYS A 40 3.96 0.00 -11.63
C LYS A 40 3.90 1.40 -11.06
N MET A 41 4.74 1.68 -10.06
CA MET A 41 4.89 3.03 -9.54
C MET A 41 5.17 4.02 -10.69
N ALA A 42 4.62 5.23 -10.56
CA ALA A 42 4.98 6.32 -11.46
C ALA A 42 6.50 6.50 -11.45
N ASN A 43 7.09 6.67 -12.62
CA ASN A 43 8.54 6.84 -12.75
C ASN A 43 9.03 8.04 -11.93
N GLN A 44 10.24 7.97 -11.42
CA GLN A 44 10.97 9.15 -10.99
C GLN A 44 11.73 9.71 -12.19
N SER A 45 11.54 11.01 -12.46
CA SER A 45 12.29 11.67 -13.53
C SER A 45 13.78 11.62 -13.23
N ASP A 46 14.60 11.57 -14.28
CA ASP A 46 16.05 11.63 -14.13
C ASP A 46 16.46 12.91 -13.39
N SER A 47 17.42 12.79 -12.48
CA SER A 47 17.97 13.95 -11.78
C SER A 47 18.85 14.77 -12.73
N THR A 48 18.60 16.07 -12.79
CA THR A 48 19.42 17.05 -13.51
C THR A 48 20.15 17.99 -12.55
N ALA A 49 20.37 17.54 -11.31
CA ALA A 49 20.98 18.33 -10.26
C ALA A 49 22.43 18.71 -10.59
N GLU A 50 22.76 20.00 -10.51
CA GLU A 50 24.13 20.51 -10.62
C GLU A 50 24.76 20.78 -9.25
N THR A 51 23.93 20.83 -8.20
CA THR A 51 24.36 21.07 -6.82
C THR A 51 23.96 19.92 -5.90
N ILE A 52 24.62 19.85 -4.74
CA ILE A 52 24.28 18.87 -3.69
C ILE A 52 22.88 19.13 -3.15
N GLU A 53 22.48 20.40 -3.01
CA GLU A 53 21.15 20.77 -2.51
C GLU A 53 20.05 20.27 -3.44
N ASP A 54 20.22 20.43 -4.76
CA ASP A 54 19.28 19.93 -5.77
C ASP A 54 19.22 18.39 -5.77
N LEU A 55 20.36 17.71 -5.63
CA LEU A 55 20.40 16.25 -5.55
C LEU A 55 19.64 15.72 -4.32
N VAL A 56 19.77 16.39 -3.19
CA VAL A 56 19.03 16.04 -1.96
C VAL A 56 17.52 16.24 -2.16
N ALA A 57 17.11 17.29 -2.88
CA ALA A 57 15.70 17.52 -3.20
C ALA A 57 15.13 16.39 -4.08
N ASP A 58 15.83 16.03 -5.17
CA ASP A 58 15.43 14.94 -6.08
C ASP A 58 15.36 13.58 -5.35
N PHE A 59 16.30 13.33 -4.45
CA PHE A 59 16.33 12.11 -3.65
C PHE A 59 15.17 12.05 -2.66
N ASN A 60 14.90 13.12 -1.91
CA ASN A 60 13.77 13.16 -0.98
C ASN A 60 12.42 13.06 -1.70
N ALA A 61 12.31 13.57 -2.92
CA ALA A 61 11.13 13.38 -3.76
C ALA A 61 10.91 11.89 -4.12
N LEU A 62 11.98 11.15 -4.42
CA LEU A 62 11.90 9.70 -4.63
C LEU A 62 11.46 8.97 -3.36
N LEU A 63 12.04 9.30 -2.20
CA LEU A 63 11.64 8.69 -0.93
C LEU A 63 10.16 8.92 -0.62
N SER A 64 9.66 10.14 -0.84
CA SER A 64 8.24 10.46 -0.65
C SER A 64 7.33 9.62 -1.56
N LYS A 65 7.71 9.43 -2.84
CA LYS A 65 7.00 8.52 -3.75
C LYS A 65 6.99 7.08 -3.24
N LEU A 66 8.13 6.56 -2.77
CA LEU A 66 8.24 5.20 -2.23
C LEU A 66 7.36 4.99 -0.99
N LYS A 67 7.32 5.94 -0.07
CA LYS A 67 6.46 5.89 1.11
C LYS A 67 4.97 5.91 0.74
N THR A 68 4.58 6.86 -0.10
CA THR A 68 3.18 7.01 -0.56
C THR A 68 2.68 5.77 -1.31
N SER A 69 3.57 5.12 -2.05
CA SER A 69 3.26 3.90 -2.79
C SER A 69 3.22 2.62 -1.93
N GLY A 70 3.53 2.71 -0.64
CA GLY A 70 3.54 1.56 0.27
C GLY A 70 4.75 0.64 0.14
N TYR A 71 5.77 1.01 -0.66
CA TYR A 71 7.01 0.24 -0.79
C TYR A 71 8.06 0.61 0.27
N MET A 72 7.84 1.68 1.04
CA MET A 72 8.69 2.12 2.16
C MET A 72 7.80 2.54 3.34
N SER A 73 8.24 2.34 4.58
CA SER A 73 7.48 2.76 5.77
C SER A 73 7.42 4.28 5.94
N GLU A 74 6.29 4.76 6.44
CA GLU A 74 6.13 6.10 7.01
C GLU A 74 6.65 6.07 8.46
N GLU A 75 7.97 6.25 8.62
CA GLU A 75 8.75 6.19 9.88
C GLU A 75 9.08 4.79 10.42
#